data_AF-A0A174NMN5-F1
#
_entry.id   AF-A0A174NMN5-F1
#
_cell.length_a   1.000
_cell.length_b   1.000
_cell.length_c   1.000
_cell.angle_alpha   90.00
_cell.angle_beta   90.00
_cell.angle_gamma   90.00
#
_symmetry.space_group_name_H-M   'P 1'
#
loop_
_entity.id
_entity.type
_entity.pdbx_description
1 polymer ?
#
loop_
_entity_poly.entity_id
_entity_poly.type
_entity_poly.pdbx_seq_one_letter_code
_entity_poly.pdbx_strand_id
1 'polypeptide(L)'
;MPTFTALLTLTTIFPLPTDIICTFVRNLLTKMTENRSYLQKYAMHFGTYMGIYWILKFILFPLGFHIPFLSLLFVILTLAVPFIGYHYVKMYRDKICGGSIQFSHAVLFTIFMYMFASLLVAVAHYAYFQFIDHGFIINSYIQLWDELMTKAPALMENQEIIKETIDTARSLTSINITMQLLSWDVFWGSLLAIPTGLMVMKKARPENNTPAQS
;
A
#
# COMPACT_ATOMS: atom_id res chain seq x y z
N MET A 1 -11.42 21.61 -8.82
CA MET A 1 -12.74 21.59 -8.15
C MET A 1 -13.54 20.28 -8.31
N PRO A 2 -13.14 19.21 -9.05
CA PRO A 2 -13.82 17.91 -8.95
C PRO A 2 -13.06 16.86 -8.12
N THR A 3 -11.77 17.08 -7.82
CA THR A 3 -10.92 16.16 -7.06
C THR A 3 -11.11 16.22 -5.53
N PHE A 4 -11.78 17.25 -5.02
CA PHE A 4 -12.00 17.43 -3.57
C PHE A 4 -13.26 16.68 -3.09
N THR A 5 -14.25 16.52 -3.96
CA THR A 5 -15.54 15.87 -3.65
C THR A 5 -15.39 14.35 -3.50
N ALA A 6 -14.45 13.74 -4.22
CA ALA A 6 -14.13 12.31 -4.12
C ALA A 6 -13.38 11.94 -2.82
N LEU A 7 -12.72 12.91 -2.17
CA LEU A 7 -12.05 12.70 -0.88
C LEU A 7 -13.04 12.72 0.29
N LEU A 8 -14.14 13.44 0.15
CA LEU A 8 -15.20 13.59 1.17
C LEU A 8 -16.14 12.39 1.26
N THR A 9 -16.23 11.57 0.21
CA THR A 9 -17.04 10.33 0.23
C THR A 9 -16.32 9.17 0.91
N LEU A 10 -15.00 9.24 1.06
CA LEU A 10 -14.20 8.22 1.78
C LEU A 10 -14.17 8.41 3.30
N THR A 11 -14.57 9.59 3.80
CA THR A 11 -14.59 9.91 5.24
C THR A 11 -15.84 9.46 5.98
N THR A 12 -16.82 8.85 5.31
CA THR A 12 -18.09 8.42 5.92
C THR A 12 -18.07 7.00 6.50
N ILE A 13 -16.99 6.23 6.31
CA ILE A 13 -16.92 4.80 6.72
C ILE A 13 -16.08 4.58 8.01
N PHE A 14 -15.24 5.55 8.39
CA PHE A 14 -14.48 5.52 9.65
C PHE A 14 -14.57 6.88 10.35
N PRO A 15 -15.18 7.00 11.54
CA PRO A 15 -15.19 8.27 12.27
C PRO A 15 -13.83 8.44 12.95
N LEU A 16 -12.80 8.78 12.18
CA LEU A 16 -11.57 9.33 12.75
C LEU A 16 -11.66 10.86 12.68
N PRO A 17 -11.30 11.60 13.74
CA PRO A 17 -11.52 13.05 13.81
C PRO A 17 -10.87 13.78 12.62
N THR A 18 -11.68 14.39 11.78
CA THR A 18 -11.29 15.07 10.54
C THR A 18 -10.26 16.18 10.77
N ASP A 19 -10.20 16.73 11.98
CA ASP A 19 -9.28 17.80 12.36
C ASP A 19 -7.83 17.33 12.49
N ILE A 20 -7.61 16.08 12.90
CA ILE A 20 -6.25 15.52 13.04
C ILE A 20 -5.67 15.23 11.66
N ILE A 21 -6.46 14.65 10.76
CA ILE A 21 -6.05 14.36 9.38
C ILE A 21 -5.83 15.68 8.63
N CYS A 22 -6.76 16.64 8.73
CA CYS A 22 -6.61 17.94 8.07
C CYS A 22 -5.43 18.74 8.62
N THR A 23 -5.17 18.73 9.92
CA THR A 23 -4.01 19.42 10.52
C THR A 23 -2.70 18.72 10.16
N PHE A 24 -2.69 17.38 10.15
CA PHE A 24 -1.55 16.59 9.68
C PHE A 24 -1.25 16.86 8.21
N VAL A 25 -2.25 16.74 7.32
CA VAL A 25 -2.14 17.01 5.88
C VAL A 25 -1.77 18.47 5.61
N ARG A 26 -2.32 19.43 6.33
CA ARG A 26 -1.99 20.86 6.18
C ARG A 26 -0.55 21.14 6.61
N ASN A 27 -0.11 20.64 7.78
CA ASN A 27 1.28 20.77 8.23
C ASN A 27 2.28 20.01 7.33
N LEU A 28 1.84 18.90 6.71
CA LEU A 28 2.59 18.13 5.72
C LEU A 28 2.77 18.90 4.40
N LEU A 29 1.75 19.67 4.00
CA LEU A 29 1.75 20.45 2.76
C LEU A 29 2.58 21.75 2.89
N THR A 30 2.55 22.44 4.04
CA THR A 30 3.26 23.72 4.24
C THR A 30 4.76 23.59 4.46
N LYS A 31 5.28 22.46 4.97
CA LYS A 31 6.73 22.30 5.27
C LYS A 31 7.57 21.84 4.07
N MET A 32 7.01 21.81 2.86
CA MET A 32 7.54 21.09 1.71
C MET A 32 7.55 21.95 0.42
N THR A 33 8.42 22.95 0.29
CA THR A 33 8.55 23.68 -0.99
C THR A 33 9.94 23.64 -1.61
N GLU A 34 10.98 23.26 -0.86
CA GLU A 34 12.36 23.26 -1.41
C GLU A 34 13.01 21.85 -1.42
N ASN A 35 12.68 20.98 -0.44
CA ASN A 35 13.18 19.60 -0.34
C ASN A 35 12.32 18.53 -1.06
N ARG A 36 11.23 18.92 -1.76
CA ARG A 36 10.28 17.97 -2.40
C ARG A 36 10.89 17.18 -3.55
N SER A 37 11.71 17.82 -4.40
CA SER A 37 12.18 17.17 -5.62
C SER A 37 13.01 15.93 -5.31
N TYR A 38 13.90 16.01 -4.32
CA TYR A 38 14.71 14.88 -3.86
C TYR A 38 13.85 13.81 -3.20
N LEU A 39 12.98 14.20 -2.25
CA LEU A 39 12.07 13.25 -1.58
C LEU A 39 11.25 12.45 -2.60
N GLN A 40 10.58 13.13 -3.53
CA GLN A 40 9.74 12.51 -4.54
C GLN A 40 10.55 11.68 -5.53
N LYS A 41 11.72 12.17 -5.97
CA LYS A 41 12.61 11.42 -6.87
C LYS A 41 13.06 10.11 -6.24
N TYR A 42 13.49 10.12 -4.99
CA TYR A 42 13.89 8.90 -4.28
C TYR A 42 12.69 8.01 -3.99
N ALA A 43 11.54 8.57 -3.58
CA ALA A 43 10.33 7.79 -3.36
C ALA A 43 9.85 7.11 -4.65
N MET A 44 10.00 7.74 -5.82
CA MET A 44 9.70 7.15 -7.11
C MET A 44 10.66 5.99 -7.44
N HIS A 45 11.97 6.16 -7.20
CA HIS A 45 12.95 5.09 -7.42
C HIS A 45 12.68 3.88 -6.51
N PHE A 46 12.54 4.10 -5.20
CA PHE A 46 12.25 3.03 -4.25
C PHE A 46 10.86 2.42 -4.45
N GLY A 47 9.88 3.24 -4.82
CA GLY A 47 8.53 2.81 -5.16
C GLY A 47 8.51 1.95 -6.42
N THR A 48 9.36 2.22 -7.41
CA THR A 48 9.48 1.38 -8.62
C THR A 48 10.05 0.01 -8.27
N TYR A 49 11.11 -0.07 -7.46
CA TYR A 49 11.63 -1.37 -7.00
C TYR A 49 10.58 -2.16 -6.21
N MET A 50 9.83 -1.49 -5.33
CA MET A 50 8.74 -2.11 -4.59
C MET A 50 7.59 -2.57 -5.51
N GLY A 51 7.24 -1.76 -6.52
CA GLY A 51 6.22 -2.09 -7.50
C GLY A 51 6.61 -3.28 -8.38
N ILE A 52 7.85 -3.35 -8.85
CA ILE A 52 8.37 -4.52 -9.58
C ILE A 52 8.28 -5.78 -8.71
N TYR A 53 8.67 -5.68 -7.43
CA TYR A 53 8.52 -6.78 -6.48
C TYR A 53 7.04 -7.22 -6.33
N TRP A 54 6.11 -6.28 -6.27
CA TRP A 54 4.68 -6.57 -6.21
C TRP A 54 4.10 -7.17 -7.50
N ILE A 55 4.61 -6.76 -8.67
CA ILE A 55 4.24 -7.39 -9.95
C ILE A 55 4.74 -8.83 -9.99
N LEU A 56 6.00 -9.07 -9.59
CA LEU A 56 6.57 -10.40 -9.56
C LEU A 56 5.79 -11.33 -8.62
N LYS A 57 5.48 -10.89 -7.38
CA LYS A 57 4.63 -11.70 -6.49
C LYS A 57 3.24 -11.92 -7.09
N PHE A 58 2.68 -10.94 -7.81
CA PHE A 58 1.34 -11.06 -8.38
C PHE A 58 1.27 -12.15 -9.45
N ILE A 59 2.33 -12.36 -10.24
CA ILE A 59 2.40 -13.49 -11.19
C ILE A 59 2.29 -14.83 -10.47
N LEU A 60 2.83 -14.97 -9.26
CA LEU A 60 2.72 -16.20 -8.48
C LEU A 60 1.30 -16.46 -7.97
N PHE A 61 0.46 -15.43 -7.82
CA PHE A 61 -0.88 -15.55 -7.25
C PHE A 61 -1.81 -16.48 -8.04
N PRO A 62 -2.04 -16.29 -9.37
CA PRO A 62 -2.89 -17.21 -10.13
C PRO A 62 -2.31 -18.63 -10.17
N LEU A 63 -0.99 -18.79 -10.26
CA LEU A 63 -0.36 -20.13 -10.21
C LEU A 63 -0.50 -20.81 -8.84
N GLY A 64 -0.62 -20.03 -7.76
CA GLY A 64 -0.80 -20.53 -6.40
C GLY A 64 -2.11 -21.31 -6.20
N PHE A 65 -3.15 -21.04 -7.00
CA PHE A 65 -4.41 -21.80 -6.95
C PHE A 65 -4.26 -23.25 -7.44
N HIS A 66 -3.27 -23.53 -8.31
CA HIS A 66 -3.02 -24.88 -8.81
C HIS A 66 -1.94 -25.61 -8.00
N ILE A 67 -0.96 -24.88 -7.47
CA ILE A 67 0.21 -25.47 -6.80
C ILE A 67 0.33 -24.90 -5.37
N PRO A 68 0.08 -25.70 -4.32
CA PRO A 68 0.06 -25.22 -2.94
C PRO A 68 1.41 -24.67 -2.46
N PHE A 69 2.53 -25.17 -3.00
CA PHE A 69 3.87 -24.63 -2.71
C PHE A 69 4.03 -23.18 -3.18
N LEU A 70 3.47 -22.81 -4.35
CA LEU A 70 3.53 -21.44 -4.87
C LEU A 70 2.63 -20.50 -4.06
N SER A 71 1.49 -21.00 -3.55
CA SER A 71 0.63 -20.25 -2.63
C SER A 71 1.35 -19.92 -1.33
N LEU A 72 2.05 -20.90 -0.72
CA LEU A 72 2.87 -20.66 0.46
C LEU A 72 3.96 -19.61 0.19
N LEU A 73 4.63 -19.71 -0.97
CA LEU A 73 5.63 -18.75 -1.39
C LEU A 73 5.04 -17.33 -1.53
N PHE A 74 3.85 -17.19 -2.12
CA PHE A 74 3.15 -15.91 -2.22
C PHE A 74 2.85 -15.29 -0.86
N VAL A 75 2.45 -16.10 0.12
CA VAL A 75 2.21 -15.65 1.50
C VAL A 75 3.51 -15.15 2.15
N ILE A 76 4.62 -15.90 2.00
CA ILE A 76 5.93 -15.49 2.53
C ILE A 76 6.37 -14.16 1.91
N LEU A 77 6.22 -14.00 0.60
CA LEU A 77 6.53 -12.74 -0.09
C LEU A 77 5.61 -11.60 0.41
N THR A 78 4.35 -11.88 0.68
CA THR A 78 3.43 -10.86 1.22
C THR A 78 3.84 -10.42 2.62
N LEU A 79 4.26 -11.36 3.48
CA LEU A 79 4.80 -11.05 4.81
C LEU A 79 6.13 -10.29 4.75
N ALA A 80 6.92 -10.46 3.69
CA ALA A 80 8.18 -9.74 3.50
C ALA A 80 8.01 -8.24 3.15
N VAL A 81 6.82 -7.83 2.66
CA VAL A 81 6.51 -6.44 2.27
C VAL A 81 6.89 -5.39 3.32
N PRO A 82 6.42 -5.47 4.59
CA PRO A 82 6.77 -4.49 5.61
C PRO A 82 8.28 -4.47 5.93
N PHE A 83 8.96 -5.61 5.87
CA PHE A 83 10.40 -5.69 6.14
C PHE A 83 11.22 -5.01 5.04
N ILE A 84 10.85 -5.24 3.76
CA ILE A 84 11.47 -4.59 2.61
C ILE A 84 11.19 -3.08 2.66
N GLY A 85 9.95 -2.68 2.95
CA GLY A 85 9.58 -1.27 3.12
C GLY A 85 10.41 -0.59 4.20
N TYR A 86 10.54 -1.21 5.38
CA TYR A 86 11.42 -0.72 6.44
C TYR A 86 12.88 -0.58 5.98
N HIS A 87 13.40 -1.58 5.26
CA HIS A 87 14.76 -1.55 4.74
C HIS A 87 14.99 -0.37 3.78
N TYR A 88 14.06 -0.10 2.86
CA TYR A 88 14.16 1.03 1.94
C TYR A 88 14.13 2.38 2.65
N VAL A 89 13.22 2.56 3.61
CA VAL A 89 13.12 3.82 4.38
C VAL A 89 14.37 4.03 5.24
N LYS A 90 14.91 2.96 5.85
CA LYS A 90 16.18 3.00 6.58
C LYS A 90 17.36 3.37 5.68
N MET A 91 17.44 2.77 4.49
CA MET A 91 18.49 3.09 3.53
C MET A 91 18.38 4.54 3.02
N TYR A 92 17.17 5.04 2.79
CA TYR A 92 16.93 6.43 2.45
C TYR A 92 17.44 7.38 3.57
N ARG A 93 17.12 7.09 4.83
CA ARG A 93 17.65 7.84 5.99
C ARG A 93 19.17 7.85 6.00
N ASP A 94 19.78 6.67 5.90
CA ASP A 94 21.22 6.52 6.13
C ASP A 94 22.06 7.08 4.97
N LYS A 95 21.62 6.90 3.71
CA LYS A 95 22.37 7.34 2.52
C LYS A 95 22.02 8.75 2.05
N ILE A 96 20.77 9.19 2.22
CA ILE A 96 20.28 10.45 1.64
C ILE A 96 20.09 11.53 2.72
N CYS A 97 19.57 11.18 3.90
CA CYS A 97 19.31 12.14 4.98
C CYS A 97 20.47 12.28 5.99
N GLY A 98 21.65 11.72 5.70
CA GLY A 98 22.81 11.83 6.59
C GLY A 98 22.64 11.09 7.92
N GLY A 99 21.84 10.01 7.96
CA GLY A 99 21.68 9.16 9.14
C GLY A 99 20.73 9.69 10.21
N SER A 100 20.00 10.77 9.95
CA SER A 100 18.92 11.27 10.81
C SER A 100 17.70 11.66 9.96
N ILE A 101 16.50 11.36 10.46
CA ILE A 101 15.24 11.67 9.76
C ILE A 101 14.13 11.94 10.77
N GLN A 102 13.35 12.99 10.51
CA GLN A 102 12.16 13.29 11.31
C GLN A 102 11.05 12.29 11.00
N PHE A 103 10.19 12.02 12.00
CA PHE A 103 9.06 11.12 11.85
C PHE A 103 8.17 11.48 10.65
N SER A 104 7.76 12.75 10.53
CA SER A 104 6.90 13.22 9.43
C SER A 104 7.54 13.00 8.05
N HIS A 105 8.86 13.21 7.94
CA HIS A 105 9.59 13.02 6.69
C HIS A 105 9.68 11.52 6.31
N ALA A 106 9.91 10.65 7.30
CA ALA A 106 9.94 9.20 7.09
C ALA A 106 8.56 8.65 6.70
N VAL A 107 7.49 9.08 7.38
CA VAL A 107 6.11 8.70 7.03
C VAL A 107 5.77 9.15 5.62
N LEU A 108 6.09 10.40 5.29
CA LEU A 108 5.79 10.98 3.99
C LEU A 108 6.53 10.28 2.84
N PHE A 109 7.83 10.02 3.03
CA PHE A 109 8.60 9.21 2.11
C PHE A 109 7.97 7.83 1.88
N THR A 110 7.55 7.17 2.96
CA THR A 110 6.96 5.83 2.91
C THR A 110 5.61 5.82 2.19
N ILE A 111 4.75 6.81 2.45
CA ILE A 111 3.47 6.98 1.74
C ILE A 111 3.71 7.19 0.24
N PHE A 112 4.61 8.10 -0.14
CA PHE A 112 4.91 8.32 -1.56
C PHE A 112 5.50 7.09 -2.23
N MET A 113 6.40 6.37 -1.56
CA MET A 113 6.99 5.14 -2.07
C MET A 113 5.91 4.09 -2.37
N TYR A 114 4.99 3.83 -1.43
CA TYR A 114 3.90 2.88 -1.64
C TYR A 114 2.88 3.37 -2.68
N MET A 115 2.61 4.67 -2.75
CA MET A 115 1.73 5.23 -3.78
C MET A 115 2.30 4.98 -5.18
N PHE A 116 3.59 5.23 -5.40
CA PHE A 116 4.24 4.94 -6.69
C PHE A 116 4.26 3.44 -7.00
N ALA A 117 4.52 2.59 -5.99
CA ALA A 117 4.46 1.14 -6.15
C ALA A 117 3.07 0.67 -6.57
N SER A 118 2.03 1.18 -5.92
CA SER A 118 0.63 0.83 -6.18
C SER A 118 0.18 1.29 -7.57
N LEU A 119 0.59 2.47 -8.01
CA LEU A 119 0.30 2.95 -9.37
C LEU A 119 0.94 2.06 -10.45
N LEU A 120 2.20 1.65 -10.25
CA LEU A 120 2.89 0.75 -11.19
C LEU A 120 2.19 -0.62 -11.27
N VAL A 121 1.82 -1.16 -10.11
CA VAL A 121 1.11 -2.42 -9.98
C VAL A 121 -0.30 -2.37 -10.55
N ALA A 122 -1.02 -1.26 -10.37
CA ALA A 122 -2.36 -1.11 -10.92
C ALA A 122 -2.37 -1.23 -12.45
N VAL A 123 -1.36 -0.70 -13.14
CA VAL A 123 -1.21 -0.88 -14.59
C VAL A 123 -1.02 -2.35 -14.94
N ALA A 124 -0.20 -3.08 -14.18
CA ALA A 124 0.03 -4.51 -14.39
C ALA A 124 -1.22 -5.36 -14.10
N HIS A 125 -1.92 -5.08 -12.99
CA HIS A 125 -3.19 -5.71 -12.66
C HIS A 125 -4.24 -5.47 -13.75
N TYR A 126 -4.38 -4.23 -14.21
CA TYR A 126 -5.31 -3.89 -15.28
C TYR A 126 -5.02 -4.69 -16.56
N ALA A 127 -3.75 -4.72 -16.98
CA ALA A 127 -3.34 -5.50 -18.15
C ALA A 127 -3.65 -7.00 -17.97
N TYR A 128 -3.38 -7.56 -16.80
CA TYR A 128 -3.68 -8.95 -16.49
C TYR A 128 -5.20 -9.23 -16.54
N PHE A 129 -6.03 -8.46 -15.83
CA PHE A 129 -7.48 -8.67 -15.79
C PHE A 129 -8.17 -8.38 -17.12
N GLN A 130 -7.64 -7.48 -17.94
CA GLN A 130 -8.21 -7.14 -19.23
C GLN A 130 -7.87 -8.18 -20.32
N PHE A 131 -6.63 -8.70 -20.33
CA PHE A 131 -6.12 -9.49 -21.46
C PHE A 131 -5.85 -10.97 -21.16
N ILE A 132 -5.63 -11.34 -19.90
CA ILE A 132 -5.11 -12.67 -19.52
C ILE A 132 -6.09 -13.44 -18.66
N ASP A 133 -6.72 -12.80 -17.67
CA ASP A 133 -7.45 -13.52 -16.61
C ASP A 133 -8.68 -14.26 -17.13
N HIS A 134 -9.43 -13.69 -18.09
CA HIS A 134 -10.69 -14.26 -18.59
C HIS A 134 -11.66 -14.73 -17.49
N GLY A 135 -11.61 -14.11 -16.29
CA GLY A 135 -12.42 -14.44 -15.13
C GLY A 135 -11.88 -15.58 -14.24
N PHE A 136 -10.67 -16.09 -14.49
CA PHE A 136 -10.05 -17.17 -13.73
C PHE A 136 -9.92 -16.86 -12.23
N ILE A 137 -9.41 -15.68 -11.86
CA ILE A 137 -9.23 -15.31 -10.45
C ILE A 137 -10.58 -15.22 -9.72
N ILE A 138 -11.59 -14.58 -10.30
CA ILE A 138 -12.92 -14.43 -9.67
C ILE A 138 -13.57 -15.80 -9.49
N ASN A 139 -13.52 -16.67 -10.51
CA ASN A 139 -14.11 -18.01 -10.44
C ASN A 139 -13.39 -18.89 -9.41
N SER A 140 -12.06 -18.82 -9.34
CA SER A 140 -11.28 -19.54 -8.34
C SER A 140 -11.58 -19.07 -6.92
N TYR A 141 -11.80 -17.76 -6.73
CA TYR A 141 -12.22 -17.19 -5.45
C TYR A 141 -13.61 -17.71 -5.04
N ILE A 142 -14.57 -17.71 -5.96
CA ILE A 142 -15.93 -18.24 -5.72
C ILE A 142 -15.87 -19.72 -5.30
N GLN A 143 -15.07 -20.54 -5.99
CA GLN A 143 -14.90 -21.95 -5.65
C GLN A 143 -14.29 -22.14 -4.26
N LEU A 144 -13.26 -21.36 -3.92
CA LEU A 144 -12.65 -21.40 -2.58
C LEU A 144 -13.67 -21.00 -1.49
N TRP A 145 -14.49 -19.99 -1.74
CA TRP A 145 -15.55 -19.58 -0.82
C TRP A 145 -16.63 -20.63 -0.65
N ASP A 146 -17.08 -21.27 -1.73
CA ASP A 146 -18.06 -22.35 -1.67
C ASP A 146 -17.53 -23.53 -0.85
N GLU A 147 -16.24 -23.88 -1.03
CA GLU A 147 -15.57 -24.90 -0.25
C GLU A 147 -15.42 -24.52 1.24
N LEU A 148 -15.19 -23.24 1.56
CA LEU A 148 -15.16 -22.77 2.95
C LEU A 148 -16.55 -22.79 3.60
N MET A 149 -17.58 -22.38 2.85
CA MET A 149 -18.97 -22.35 3.33
C MET A 149 -19.51 -23.75 3.60
N THR A 150 -19.17 -24.72 2.76
CA THR A 150 -19.52 -26.13 2.98
C THR A 150 -18.82 -26.74 4.19
N LYS A 151 -17.60 -26.30 4.51
CA LYS A 151 -16.82 -26.81 5.66
C LYS A 151 -17.11 -26.08 6.98
N ALA A 152 -17.66 -24.87 6.94
CA ALA A 152 -17.94 -24.04 8.12
C ALA A 152 -19.40 -23.56 8.14
N PRO A 153 -20.37 -24.41 8.55
CA PRO A 153 -21.80 -24.08 8.53
C PRO A 153 -22.19 -22.89 9.42
N ALA A 154 -21.34 -22.48 10.36
CA ALA A 154 -21.53 -21.26 11.15
C ALA A 154 -21.48 -19.95 10.32
N LEU A 155 -20.84 -19.95 9.13
CA LEU A 155 -20.90 -18.82 8.21
C LEU A 155 -22.17 -18.80 7.34
N MET A 156 -22.97 -19.89 7.33
CA MET A 156 -24.15 -19.99 6.47
C MET A 156 -25.24 -18.97 6.80
N GLU A 157 -25.25 -18.41 8.01
CA GLU A 157 -26.20 -17.37 8.40
C GLU A 157 -26.06 -16.08 7.55
N ASN A 158 -24.90 -15.85 6.92
CA ASN A 158 -24.64 -14.72 6.02
C ASN A 158 -24.64 -15.12 4.53
N GLN A 159 -25.25 -16.24 4.14
CA GLN A 159 -25.26 -16.72 2.75
C GLN A 159 -25.80 -15.71 1.74
N GLU A 160 -26.78 -14.89 2.11
CA GLU A 160 -27.35 -13.87 1.22
C GLU A 160 -26.36 -12.73 0.95
N ILE A 161 -25.68 -12.21 1.98
CA ILE A 161 -24.63 -11.20 1.86
C ILE A 161 -23.46 -11.74 1.00
N ILE A 162 -23.15 -13.03 1.16
CA ILE A 162 -22.07 -13.68 0.39
C ILE A 162 -22.45 -13.85 -1.08
N LYS A 163 -23.69 -14.26 -1.38
CA LYS A 163 -24.20 -14.32 -2.77
C LYS A 163 -24.23 -12.95 -3.42
N GLU A 164 -24.72 -11.94 -2.72
CA GLU A 164 -24.72 -10.55 -3.20
C GLU A 164 -23.29 -10.05 -3.47
N THR A 165 -22.33 -10.38 -2.60
CA THR A 165 -20.91 -10.04 -2.80
C THR A 165 -20.32 -10.75 -4.02
N ILE A 166 -20.69 -12.00 -4.27
CA ILE A 166 -20.25 -12.79 -5.43
C ILE A 166 -20.83 -12.23 -6.73
N ASP A 167 -22.13 -11.92 -6.75
CA ASP A 167 -22.78 -11.36 -7.94
C ASP A 167 -22.31 -9.93 -8.21
N THR A 168 -22.05 -9.15 -7.15
CA THR A 168 -21.35 -7.87 -7.26
C THR A 168 -19.97 -8.07 -7.87
N ALA A 169 -19.15 -9.00 -7.36
CA ALA A 169 -17.81 -9.28 -7.88
C ALA A 169 -17.80 -9.71 -9.35
N ARG A 170 -18.79 -10.50 -9.79
CA ARG A 170 -18.98 -10.90 -11.21
C ARG A 170 -19.38 -9.74 -12.11
N SER A 171 -20.07 -8.74 -11.58
CA SER A 171 -20.45 -7.54 -12.32
C SER A 171 -19.32 -6.51 -12.43
N LEU A 172 -18.24 -6.66 -11.65
CA LEU A 172 -17.12 -5.75 -11.68
C LEU A 172 -16.35 -5.91 -12.99
N THR A 173 -16.22 -4.81 -13.71
CA THR A 173 -15.30 -4.69 -14.85
C THR A 173 -13.85 -4.73 -14.37
N SER A 174 -12.92 -5.10 -15.25
CA SER A 174 -11.47 -5.16 -14.94
C SER A 174 -10.92 -3.84 -14.38
N ILE A 175 -11.49 -2.70 -14.80
CA ILE A 175 -11.14 -1.37 -14.27
C ILE A 175 -11.60 -1.22 -12.81
N ASN A 176 -12.81 -1.67 -12.45
CA ASN A 176 -13.32 -1.57 -11.09
C ASN A 176 -12.51 -2.43 -10.12
N ILE A 177 -12.17 -3.67 -10.52
CA ILE A 177 -11.31 -4.57 -9.74
C ILE A 177 -9.95 -3.92 -9.52
N THR A 178 -9.34 -3.39 -10.58
CA THR A 178 -8.03 -2.73 -10.48
C THR A 178 -8.09 -1.51 -9.54
N MET A 179 -9.13 -0.69 -9.63
CA MET A 179 -9.31 0.48 -8.76
C MET A 179 -9.48 0.10 -7.29
N GLN A 180 -10.20 -1.00 -7.01
CA GLN A 180 -10.31 -1.54 -5.65
C GLN A 180 -8.97 -2.03 -5.13
N LEU A 181 -8.22 -2.80 -5.92
CA LEU A 181 -6.88 -3.28 -5.55
C LEU A 181 -5.90 -2.12 -5.31
N LEU A 182 -5.88 -1.12 -6.20
CA LEU A 182 -5.09 0.10 -6.04
C LEU A 182 -5.44 0.83 -4.73
N SER A 183 -6.74 1.00 -4.46
CA SER A 183 -7.20 1.68 -3.24
C SER A 183 -6.78 0.92 -1.99
N TRP A 184 -6.86 -0.41 -2.03
CA TRP A 184 -6.45 -1.30 -0.93
C TRP A 184 -4.94 -1.22 -0.67
N ASP A 185 -4.12 -1.27 -1.73
CA ASP A 185 -2.66 -1.17 -1.62
C ASP A 185 -2.22 0.18 -1.05
N VAL A 186 -2.83 1.28 -1.49
CA VAL A 186 -2.55 2.64 -0.97
C VAL A 186 -2.99 2.76 0.50
N PHE A 187 -4.14 2.19 0.86
CA PHE A 187 -4.64 2.21 2.23
C PHE A 187 -3.70 1.47 3.18
N TRP A 188 -3.35 0.22 2.88
CA TRP A 188 -2.42 -0.57 3.70
C TRP A 188 -1.01 0.01 3.69
N GLY A 189 -0.52 0.51 2.56
CA GLY A 189 0.77 1.19 2.47
C GLY A 189 0.83 2.44 3.36
N SER A 190 -0.25 3.21 3.43
CA SER A 190 -0.36 4.37 4.32
C SER A 190 -0.44 3.97 5.79
N LEU A 191 -1.16 2.90 6.10
CA LEU A 191 -1.23 2.36 7.47
C LEU A 191 0.14 1.87 7.94
N LEU A 192 0.88 1.16 7.08
CA LEU A 192 2.24 0.68 7.35
C LEU A 192 3.29 1.81 7.42
N ALA A 193 3.02 2.98 6.83
CA ALA A 193 3.93 4.11 6.88
C ALA A 193 4.14 4.64 8.30
N ILE A 194 3.13 4.56 9.16
CA ILE A 194 3.18 5.03 10.55
C ILE A 194 4.18 4.21 11.39
N PRO A 195 4.03 2.88 11.54
CA PRO A 195 4.99 2.07 12.31
C PRO A 195 6.39 2.11 11.68
N THR A 196 6.48 2.11 10.35
CA THR A 196 7.76 2.20 9.66
C THR A 196 8.48 3.52 9.97
N GLY A 197 7.75 4.65 9.93
CA GLY A 197 8.28 5.96 10.26
C GLY A 197 8.74 6.05 11.72
N LEU A 198 7.99 5.47 12.66
CA LEU A 198 8.36 5.41 14.08
C LEU A 198 9.62 4.59 14.33
N MET A 199 9.82 3.48 13.62
CA MET A 199 11.01 2.63 13.78
C MET A 199 12.27 3.22 13.13
N VAL A 200 12.11 4.04 12.07
CA VAL A 200 13.26 4.60 11.34
C VAL A 200 13.67 5.98 11.86
N MET A 201 12.76 6.73 12.51
CA MET A 201 13.06 8.08 12.98
C MET A 201 14.30 8.10 13.86
N LYS A 202 15.15 9.11 13.64
CA LYS A 202 16.36 9.32 14.43
C LYS A 202 16.61 10.82 14.45
N LYS A 203 16.60 11.41 15.65
CA LYS A 203 16.92 12.84 15.82
C LYS A 203 18.41 13.06 15.52
N ALA A 204 18.72 14.15 14.82
CA ALA A 204 20.09 14.61 14.69
C ALA A 204 20.65 14.90 16.09
N ARG A 205 21.90 14.50 16.35
CA ARG A 205 22.60 14.88 17.58
C ARG A 205 22.85 16.39 17.48
N PRO A 206 22.51 17.22 18.49
CA PRO A 206 22.90 18.62 18.45
C PRO A 206 24.42 18.66 18.38
N GLU A 207 24.95 19.25 17.31
CA GLU A 207 26.37 19.55 17.19
C GLU A 207 26.71 20.50 18.34
N ASN A 208 27.66 20.10 19.20
CA ASN A 208 28.12 20.97 20.27
C ASN A 208 28.62 22.26 19.64
N ASN A 209 27.92 23.36 19.91
CA ASN A 209 28.45 24.71 19.76
C ASN A 209 29.75 24.79 20.58
N THR A 210 30.89 24.57 19.96
CA THR A 210 32.17 24.99 20.51
C THR A 210 32.43 26.35 19.88
N PRO A 211 32.28 27.48 20.59
CA PRO A 211 32.84 28.72 20.10
C PRO A 211 34.34 28.48 19.98
N ALA A 212 34.89 28.64 18.77
CA ALA A 212 36.32 28.75 18.60
C ALA A 212 36.77 29.99 19.38
N GLN A 213 37.21 29.79 20.62
CA GLN A 213 37.96 30.75 21.39
C GLN A 213 39.45 30.40 21.28
N SER A 214 40.24 31.46 21.08
CA SER A 214 41.70 31.58 20.97
C SER A 214 42.29 31.27 19.60
#